data_AF-A0AAU9QA58-F1
#
_entry.id   AF-A0AAU9QA58-F1
#
_cell.length_a   1.000
_cell.length_b   1.000
_cell.length_c   1.000
_cell.angle_alpha   90.00
_cell.angle_beta   90.00
_cell.angle_gamma   90.00
#
_symmetry.space_group_name_H-M   'P 1'
#
loop_
_entity.id
_entity.type
_entity.pdbx_description
1 polymer ?
#
loop_
_entity_poly.entity_id
_entity_poly.type
_entity_poly.pdbx_seq_one_letter_code
_entity_poly.pdbx_strand_id
1 'polypeptide(L)'
;MKLQELSHKNFNLILEQHHQDGGTAINDALRKLFDSLSDESNYYEVTTKVAALNTMYSTAIQYIYPVVDKIHENIPNEHVDLTIDGYVQLVDKISKVTWVSKSKGKENSRNNLSFASKYIHFLSKCSIPIYDSYIWIVIIGYLNQKGGLQYRFDPPENYEYFYSVFCTFKKQYGLNGYSNYDIDKYLWQYGKTLILTIMEEDGVSMDKAKRELKNRITKHLRRIPNA
;
A
#
# COMPACT_ATOMS: atom_id res chain seq x y z
N MET A 1 1.93 -5.59 -21.95
CA MET A 1 0.52 -5.92 -21.91
C MET A 1 -0.26 -4.64 -21.71
N LYS A 2 -1.41 -4.54 -22.38
CA LYS A 2 -2.42 -3.52 -22.09
C LYS A 2 -3.09 -3.88 -20.76
N LEU A 3 -3.31 -2.90 -19.90
CA LEU A 3 -4.10 -3.11 -18.68
C LEU A 3 -5.60 -3.11 -19.03
N GLN A 4 -6.39 -3.77 -18.21
CA GLN A 4 -7.84 -3.82 -18.35
C GLN A 4 -8.41 -2.41 -18.21
N GLU A 5 -9.42 -2.09 -19.00
CA GLU A 5 -10.09 -0.79 -18.93
C GLU A 5 -10.73 -0.56 -17.55
N LEU A 6 -10.54 0.63 -16.99
CA LEU A 6 -11.17 1.10 -15.75
C LEU A 6 -12.60 1.58 -16.03
N SER A 7 -13.50 0.64 -16.31
CA SER A 7 -14.96 0.90 -16.36
C SER A 7 -15.62 0.56 -15.02
N HIS A 8 -16.76 1.18 -14.70
CA HIS A 8 -17.52 0.86 -13.48
C HIS A 8 -17.80 -0.64 -13.34
N LYS A 9 -18.14 -1.32 -14.45
CA LYS A 9 -18.37 -2.76 -14.47
C LYS A 9 -17.12 -3.55 -14.06
N ASN A 10 -15.97 -3.23 -14.67
CA ASN A 10 -14.71 -3.92 -14.41
C ASN A 10 -14.21 -3.65 -12.99
N PHE A 11 -14.38 -2.41 -12.51
CA PHE A 11 -13.99 -2.01 -11.16
C PHE A 11 -14.75 -2.82 -10.10
N ASN A 12 -16.08 -2.86 -10.21
CA ASN A 12 -16.92 -3.57 -9.25
C ASN A 12 -16.70 -5.09 -9.29
N LEU A 13 -16.45 -5.68 -10.47
CA LEU A 13 -16.13 -7.10 -10.60
C LEU A 13 -14.86 -7.48 -9.80
N ILE A 14 -13.81 -6.66 -9.91
CA ILE A 14 -12.56 -6.89 -9.17
C ILE A 14 -12.77 -6.69 -7.65
N LEU A 15 -13.60 -5.74 -7.24
CA LEU A 15 -13.97 -5.55 -5.83
C LEU A 15 -14.71 -6.77 -5.26
N GLU A 16 -15.66 -7.31 -6.00
CA GLU A 16 -16.37 -8.53 -5.61
C GLU A 16 -15.40 -9.71 -5.48
N GLN A 17 -14.43 -9.84 -6.39
CA GLN A 17 -13.38 -10.85 -6.29
C GLN A 17 -12.54 -10.67 -5.01
N HIS A 18 -12.16 -9.44 -4.67
CA HIS A 18 -11.43 -9.15 -3.43
C HIS A 18 -12.23 -9.59 -2.19
N HIS A 19 -13.56 -9.38 -2.19
CA HIS A 19 -14.42 -9.83 -1.11
C HIS A 19 -14.47 -11.36 -0.98
N GLN A 20 -14.56 -12.07 -2.10
CA GLN A 20 -14.58 -13.54 -2.14
C GLN A 20 -13.25 -14.16 -1.72
N ASP A 21 -12.12 -13.52 -2.04
CA ASP A 21 -10.77 -13.94 -1.66
C ASP A 21 -10.47 -13.79 -0.15
N GLY A 22 -11.44 -13.34 0.65
CA GLY A 22 -11.31 -13.20 2.11
C GLY A 22 -10.57 -11.95 2.58
N GLY A 23 -10.19 -11.04 1.67
CA GLY A 23 -9.51 -9.79 2.02
C GLY A 23 -10.33 -8.91 2.98
N THR A 24 -11.66 -9.00 2.91
CA THR A 24 -12.57 -8.28 3.82
C THR A 24 -12.43 -8.74 5.28
N ALA A 25 -12.23 -10.04 5.52
CA ALA A 25 -12.21 -10.58 6.89
C ALA A 25 -11.00 -10.09 7.69
N ILE A 26 -9.81 -10.03 7.06
CA ILE A 26 -8.60 -9.48 7.69
C ILE A 26 -8.80 -8.00 8.00
N ASN A 27 -9.30 -7.23 7.05
CA ASN A 27 -9.46 -5.79 7.21
C ASN A 27 -10.53 -5.46 8.26
N ASP A 28 -11.62 -6.22 8.33
CA ASP A 28 -12.65 -6.06 9.36
C ASP A 28 -12.13 -6.41 10.75
N ALA A 29 -11.33 -7.47 10.87
CA ALA A 29 -10.70 -7.85 12.14
C ALA A 29 -9.72 -6.78 12.63
N LEU A 30 -8.88 -6.25 11.74
CA LEU A 30 -7.94 -5.18 12.09
C LEU A 30 -8.65 -3.86 12.37
N ARG A 31 -9.67 -3.50 11.60
CA ARG A 31 -10.48 -2.33 11.90
C ARG A 31 -11.11 -2.44 13.30
N LYS A 32 -11.70 -3.59 13.62
CA LYS A 32 -12.24 -3.83 14.97
C LYS A 32 -11.17 -3.70 16.05
N LEU A 33 -9.96 -4.21 15.81
CA LEU A 33 -8.84 -4.09 16.75
C LEU A 33 -8.45 -2.62 16.98
N PHE A 34 -8.26 -1.85 15.91
CA PHE A 34 -7.90 -0.43 15.99
C PHE A 34 -9.01 0.42 16.62
N ASP A 35 -10.28 0.08 16.37
CA ASP A 35 -11.42 0.73 17.02
C ASP A 35 -11.50 0.40 18.53
N SER A 36 -11.01 -0.77 18.95
CA SER A 36 -11.10 -1.24 20.35
C SER A 36 -9.92 -0.81 21.21
N LEU A 37 -8.76 -0.57 20.60
CA LEU A 37 -7.54 -0.13 21.25
C LEU A 37 -7.27 1.29 20.75
N SER A 38 -7.68 2.33 21.46
CA SER A 38 -7.66 3.71 20.96
C SER A 38 -6.69 4.62 21.71
N ASP A 39 -5.94 4.10 22.69
CA ASP A 39 -4.95 4.87 23.43
C ASP A 39 -3.55 4.66 22.83
N GLU A 40 -3.11 5.58 21.97
CA GLU A 40 -1.77 5.58 21.37
C GLU A 40 -0.67 5.94 22.38
N SER A 41 -1.04 6.47 23.55
CA SER A 41 -0.12 6.62 24.69
C SER A 41 0.08 5.31 25.47
N ASN A 42 -0.79 4.31 25.27
CA ASN A 42 -0.63 3.00 25.88
C ASN A 42 0.30 2.12 25.04
N TYR A 43 1.54 1.95 25.50
CA TYR A 43 2.57 1.15 24.83
C TYR A 43 2.11 -0.29 24.51
N TYR A 44 1.29 -0.89 25.38
CA TYR A 44 0.79 -2.26 25.17
C TYR A 44 -0.25 -2.32 24.06
N GLU A 45 -1.15 -1.34 23.97
CA GLU A 45 -2.12 -1.24 22.88
C GLU A 45 -1.42 -1.07 21.54
N VAL A 46 -0.45 -0.15 21.46
CA VAL A 46 0.38 0.04 20.27
C VAL A 46 1.11 -1.25 19.91
N THR A 47 1.71 -1.94 20.90
CA THR A 47 2.39 -3.22 20.69
C THR A 47 1.44 -4.28 20.12
N THR A 48 0.22 -4.39 20.65
CA THR A 48 -0.79 -5.34 20.16
C THR A 48 -1.21 -5.02 18.72
N LYS A 49 -1.45 -3.75 18.38
CA LYS A 49 -1.75 -3.33 17.00
C LYS A 49 -0.61 -3.68 16.05
N VAL A 50 0.63 -3.36 16.41
CA VAL A 50 1.82 -3.63 15.59
C VAL A 50 2.00 -5.13 15.36
N ALA A 51 1.89 -5.95 16.41
CA ALA A 51 2.03 -7.40 16.33
C ALA A 51 0.92 -8.03 15.46
N ALA A 52 -0.33 -7.64 15.68
CA ALA A 52 -1.47 -8.12 14.91
C ALA A 52 -1.35 -7.74 13.43
N LEU A 53 -1.06 -6.47 13.14
CA LEU A 53 -0.91 -5.98 11.78
C LEU A 53 0.24 -6.67 11.05
N ASN A 54 1.40 -6.81 11.69
CA ASN A 54 2.56 -7.47 11.09
C ASN A 54 2.28 -8.92 10.73
N THR A 55 1.55 -9.64 11.59
CA THR A 55 1.15 -11.04 11.36
C THR A 55 0.11 -11.14 10.25
N MET A 56 -1.01 -10.41 10.36
CA MET A 56 -2.13 -10.56 9.43
C MET A 56 -1.81 -10.07 8.01
N TYR A 57 -0.98 -9.03 7.87
CA TYR A 57 -0.50 -8.55 6.56
C TYR A 57 0.85 -9.10 6.14
N SER A 58 1.48 -9.96 6.95
CA SER A 58 2.81 -10.52 6.66
C SER A 58 3.86 -9.46 6.27
N THR A 59 3.93 -8.34 7.00
CA THR A 59 4.75 -7.17 6.60
C THR A 59 6.27 -7.35 6.77
N ALA A 60 6.70 -8.53 7.23
CA ALA A 60 8.09 -8.91 7.44
C ALA A 60 8.87 -7.98 8.38
N ILE A 61 8.20 -7.37 9.36
CA ILE A 61 8.87 -6.68 10.47
C ILE A 61 9.42 -7.74 11.41
N GLN A 62 10.75 -7.80 11.52
CA GLN A 62 11.45 -8.77 12.37
C GLN A 62 11.52 -8.32 13.83
N TYR A 63 11.75 -7.03 14.05
CA TYR A 63 11.86 -6.42 15.37
C TYR A 63 10.72 -5.42 15.53
N ILE A 64 9.67 -5.84 16.23
CA ILE A 64 8.48 -5.00 16.39
C ILE A 64 8.71 -3.82 17.34
N TYR A 65 9.52 -3.98 18.39
CA TYR A 65 9.71 -2.92 19.40
C TYR A 65 10.27 -1.61 18.83
N PRO A 66 11.30 -1.59 17.97
CA PRO A 66 11.72 -0.34 17.31
C PRO A 66 10.61 0.34 16.50
N VAL A 67 9.66 -0.43 15.97
CA VAL A 67 8.49 0.11 15.26
C VAL A 67 7.46 0.65 16.25
N VAL A 68 7.22 -0.05 17.36
CA VAL A 68 6.36 0.41 18.46
C VAL A 68 6.88 1.71 19.04
N ASP A 69 8.18 1.79 19.37
CA ASP A 69 8.84 2.99 19.90
C ASP A 69 8.65 4.15 18.93
N LYS A 70 8.89 3.91 17.63
CA LYS A 70 8.72 4.92 16.60
C LYS A 70 7.27 5.43 16.51
N ILE A 71 6.28 4.56 16.64
CA ILE A 71 4.87 4.96 16.64
C ILE A 71 4.56 5.78 17.88
N HIS A 72 4.92 5.28 19.06
CA HIS A 72 4.63 5.89 20.34
C HIS A 72 5.27 7.29 20.48
N GLU A 73 6.47 7.49 19.93
CA GLU A 73 7.14 8.79 19.88
C GLU A 73 6.44 9.82 18.97
N ASN A 74 5.65 9.36 18.00
CA ASN A 74 5.25 10.18 16.86
C ASN A 74 3.73 10.34 16.69
N ILE A 75 2.93 9.48 17.31
CA ILE A 75 1.46 9.49 17.23
C ILE A 75 0.89 9.82 18.61
N PRO A 76 0.37 11.05 18.81
CA PRO A 76 -0.32 11.43 20.04
C PRO A 76 -1.83 11.09 19.95
N ASN A 77 -2.55 10.99 21.07
CA ASN A 77 -3.98 10.65 21.08
C ASN A 77 -4.87 11.68 20.36
N GLU A 78 -4.41 12.91 20.23
CA GLU A 78 -5.07 14.00 19.49
C GLU A 78 -5.01 13.82 17.96
N HIS A 79 -4.42 12.72 17.47
CA HIS A 79 -4.33 12.42 16.03
C HIS A 79 -5.70 12.35 15.33
N VAL A 80 -6.80 12.23 16.07
CA VAL A 80 -8.18 12.16 15.54
C VAL A 80 -8.60 13.42 14.79
N ASP A 81 -7.97 14.57 15.08
CA ASP A 81 -8.26 15.86 14.45
C ASP A 81 -7.38 16.14 13.22
N LEU A 82 -6.50 15.20 12.85
CA LEU A 82 -5.62 15.36 11.69
C LEU A 82 -6.42 15.40 10.39
N THR A 83 -6.01 16.29 9.49
CA THR A 83 -6.45 16.24 8.10
C THR A 83 -5.86 15.01 7.39
N ILE A 84 -6.36 14.73 6.18
CA ILE A 84 -5.78 13.70 5.32
C ILE A 84 -4.27 13.93 5.12
N ASP A 85 -3.85 15.17 4.87
CA ASP A 85 -2.43 15.49 4.70
C ASP A 85 -1.63 15.27 5.99
N GLY A 86 -2.25 15.53 7.15
CA GLY A 86 -1.66 15.19 8.45
C GLY A 86 -1.40 13.68 8.61
N TYR A 87 -2.34 12.83 8.20
CA TYR A 87 -2.14 11.39 8.18
C TYR A 87 -1.09 10.94 7.15
N VAL A 88 -1.04 11.57 5.97
CA VAL A 88 -0.02 11.31 4.94
C VAL A 88 1.38 11.58 5.52
N GLN A 89 1.59 12.73 6.17
CA GLN A 89 2.85 13.07 6.82
C GLN A 89 3.19 12.10 7.96
N LEU A 90 2.19 11.63 8.70
CA LEU A 90 2.37 10.69 9.79
C LEU A 90 2.92 9.34 9.31
N VAL A 91 2.48 8.86 8.13
CA VAL A 91 3.06 7.66 7.51
C VAL A 91 4.56 7.82 7.33
N ASP A 92 4.99 8.93 6.74
CA ASP A 92 6.41 9.17 6.48
C ASP A 92 7.21 9.27 7.78
N LYS A 93 6.64 9.94 8.79
CA LYS A 93 7.25 10.11 10.13
C LYS A 93 7.55 8.77 10.81
N ILE A 94 6.66 7.78 10.69
CA ILE A 94 6.82 6.46 11.34
C ILE A 94 7.48 5.40 10.44
N SER A 95 7.64 5.68 9.13
CA SER A 95 8.10 4.69 8.16
C SER A 95 9.55 4.26 8.37
N LYS A 96 10.44 5.21 8.69
CA LYS A 96 11.87 4.95 8.84
C LYS A 96 12.19 4.57 10.29
N VAL A 97 12.60 3.32 10.47
CA VAL A 97 12.94 2.75 11.78
C VAL A 97 14.42 2.36 11.81
N THR A 98 15.09 2.68 12.91
CA THR A 98 16.48 2.31 13.19
C THR A 98 16.54 1.36 14.39
N TRP A 99 17.48 0.42 14.36
CA TRP A 99 17.71 -0.49 15.50
C TRP A 99 19.13 -1.04 15.51
N VAL A 100 19.63 -1.37 16.69
CA VAL A 100 20.93 -2.04 16.85
C VAL A 100 20.74 -3.54 16.88
N SER A 101 21.42 -4.28 15.99
CA SER A 101 21.36 -5.74 16.00
C SER A 101 22.10 -6.30 17.22
N LYS A 102 21.39 -7.10 18.04
CA LYS A 102 21.96 -7.76 19.22
C LYS A 102 23.15 -8.68 18.91
N SER A 103 23.21 -9.23 17.69
CA SER A 103 24.28 -10.18 17.31
C SER A 103 25.52 -9.54 16.71
N LYS A 104 25.44 -8.29 16.25
CA LYS A 104 26.53 -7.62 15.50
C LYS A 104 26.90 -6.24 16.03
N GLY A 105 26.14 -5.68 16.98
CA GLY A 105 26.32 -4.30 17.47
C GLY A 105 26.14 -3.22 16.39
N LYS A 106 25.72 -3.61 15.18
CA LYS A 106 25.61 -2.73 14.02
C LYS A 106 24.25 -2.05 14.02
N GLU A 107 24.24 -0.73 13.80
CA GLU A 107 23.03 0.02 13.51
C GLU A 107 22.46 -0.38 12.15
N ASN A 108 21.17 -0.67 12.12
CA ASN A 108 20.41 -0.99 10.93
C ASN A 108 19.30 0.03 10.80
N SER A 109 18.90 0.31 9.56
CA SER A 109 17.73 1.13 9.26
C SER A 109 16.93 0.46 8.15
N ARG A 110 15.61 0.59 8.22
CA ARG A 110 14.70 0.16 7.16
C ARG A 110 13.59 1.18 7.02
N ASN A 111 13.25 1.49 5.76
CA ASN A 111 12.02 2.18 5.45
C ASN A 111 10.88 1.16 5.32
N ASN A 112 9.97 1.16 6.29
CA ASN A 112 8.82 0.27 6.40
C ASN A 112 7.54 0.93 5.85
N LEU A 113 7.64 1.65 4.73
CA LEU A 113 6.53 2.42 4.12
C LEU A 113 5.22 1.61 3.96
N SER A 114 5.33 0.35 3.55
CA SER A 114 4.17 -0.55 3.39
C SER A 114 3.50 -0.90 4.72
N PHE A 115 4.27 -1.04 5.80
CA PHE A 115 3.72 -1.25 7.14
C PHE A 115 3.12 0.04 7.68
N ALA A 116 3.86 1.15 7.60
CA ALA A 116 3.43 2.45 8.11
C ALA A 116 2.11 2.92 7.48
N SER A 117 1.98 2.79 6.15
CA SER A 117 0.73 3.13 5.46
C SER A 117 -0.45 2.27 5.89
N LYS A 118 -0.25 0.98 6.18
CA LYS A 118 -1.30 0.10 6.73
C LYS A 118 -1.70 0.53 8.14
N TYR A 119 -0.73 0.81 9.01
CA TYR A 119 -1.00 1.23 10.37
C TYR A 119 -1.83 2.52 10.38
N ILE A 120 -1.40 3.53 9.63
CA ILE A 120 -2.13 4.81 9.55
C ILE A 120 -3.45 4.66 8.80
N HIS A 121 -3.56 3.77 7.80
CA HIS A 121 -4.84 3.47 7.15
C HIS A 121 -5.89 3.06 8.19
N PHE A 122 -5.59 2.12 9.09
CA PHE A 122 -6.55 1.72 10.13
C PHE A 122 -6.74 2.81 11.19
N LEU A 123 -5.66 3.47 11.64
CA LEU A 123 -5.72 4.58 12.60
C LEU A 123 -6.64 5.71 12.12
N SER A 124 -6.57 6.03 10.83
CA SER A 124 -7.32 7.11 10.19
C SER A 124 -8.71 6.68 9.69
N LYS A 125 -9.24 5.56 10.19
CA LYS A 125 -10.54 4.99 9.80
C LYS A 125 -10.66 4.75 8.29
N CYS A 126 -9.61 4.21 7.69
CA CYS A 126 -9.49 3.87 6.27
C CYS A 126 -9.56 5.10 5.32
N SER A 127 -9.18 6.29 5.80
CA SER A 127 -9.29 7.53 5.00
C SER A 127 -8.16 7.71 3.97
N ILE A 128 -6.96 7.19 4.24
CA ILE A 128 -5.82 7.22 3.31
C ILE A 128 -5.60 5.86 2.64
N PRO A 129 -5.09 5.76 1.40
CA PRO A 129 -4.87 4.48 0.72
C PRO A 129 -3.67 3.70 1.29
N ILE A 130 -3.72 2.37 1.25
CA ILE A 130 -2.55 1.54 1.61
C ILE A 130 -1.49 1.61 0.49
N TYR A 131 -0.21 1.76 0.86
CA TYR A 131 0.88 1.52 -0.07
C TYR A 131 1.25 0.03 -0.12
N ASP A 132 1.25 -0.53 -1.34
CA ASP A 132 1.82 -1.82 -1.67
C ASP A 132 2.54 -1.77 -3.03
N SER A 133 3.54 -2.63 -3.21
CA SER A 133 4.22 -2.78 -4.50
C SER A 133 3.28 -3.11 -5.67
N TYR A 134 2.19 -3.85 -5.43
CA TYR A 134 1.23 -4.24 -6.47
C TYR A 134 0.44 -3.01 -6.91
N ILE A 135 -0.09 -2.28 -5.93
CA ILE A 135 -0.81 -1.02 -6.11
C ILE A 135 0.04 -0.04 -6.91
N TRP A 136 1.32 0.13 -6.52
CA TRP A 136 2.24 1.02 -7.22
C TRP A 136 2.46 0.64 -8.68
N ILE A 137 2.72 -0.64 -8.97
CA ILE A 137 2.92 -1.13 -10.35
C ILE A 137 1.67 -0.86 -11.20
N VAL A 138 0.48 -1.11 -10.66
CA VAL A 138 -0.78 -0.92 -11.39
C VAL A 138 -1.05 0.56 -11.65
N ILE A 139 -0.90 1.43 -10.65
CA ILE A 139 -1.06 2.89 -10.81
C ILE A 139 -0.13 3.42 -11.90
N ILE A 140 1.16 3.12 -11.81
CA ILE A 140 2.16 3.57 -12.79
C ILE A 140 1.86 3.02 -14.17
N GLY A 141 1.43 1.76 -14.26
CA GLY A 141 1.06 1.15 -15.53
C GLY A 141 -0.12 1.85 -16.20
N TYR A 142 -1.15 2.21 -15.43
CA TYR A 142 -2.29 2.97 -15.93
C TYR A 142 -1.90 4.38 -16.36
N LEU A 143 -1.18 5.12 -15.52
CA LEU A 143 -0.77 6.49 -15.84
C LEU A 143 0.09 6.53 -17.11
N ASN A 144 1.06 5.63 -17.22
CA ASN A 144 1.92 5.58 -18.40
C ASN A 144 1.16 5.16 -19.68
N GLN A 145 0.14 4.31 -19.59
CA GLN A 145 -0.71 3.92 -20.72
C GLN A 145 -1.69 5.00 -21.16
N LYS A 146 -2.02 5.95 -20.28
CA LYS A 146 -2.89 7.09 -20.62
C LYS A 146 -2.18 8.15 -21.46
N GLY A 147 -0.85 8.16 -21.46
CA GLY A 147 -0.03 9.19 -22.10
C GLY A 147 0.25 10.38 -21.18
N GLY A 148 1.21 11.22 -21.58
CA GLY A 148 1.69 12.35 -20.79
C GLY A 148 2.97 12.05 -20.00
N LEU A 149 3.06 12.55 -18.76
CA LEU A 149 4.25 12.38 -17.90
C LEU A 149 4.53 10.89 -17.65
N GLN A 150 5.77 10.48 -17.94
CA GLN A 150 6.21 9.11 -17.71
C GLN A 150 6.67 8.94 -16.26
N TYR A 151 6.05 7.99 -15.57
CA TYR A 151 6.38 7.62 -14.21
C TYR A 151 7.29 6.39 -14.17
N ARG A 152 8.21 6.37 -13.21
CA ARG A 152 9.13 5.25 -12.97
C ARG A 152 8.48 4.20 -12.08
N PHE A 153 8.79 2.93 -12.33
CA PHE A 153 8.34 1.79 -11.53
C PHE A 153 9.19 1.54 -10.27
N ASP A 154 10.19 2.38 -10.02
CA ASP A 154 10.96 2.37 -8.77
C ASP A 154 10.01 2.69 -7.60
N PRO A 155 10.19 2.08 -6.41
CA PRO A 155 9.40 2.42 -5.24
C PRO A 155 9.37 3.95 -5.00
N PRO A 156 8.25 4.50 -4.52
CA PRO A 156 8.16 5.93 -4.20
C PRO A 156 9.18 6.28 -3.10
N GLU A 157 9.73 7.50 -3.19
CA GLU A 157 10.70 8.01 -2.22
C GLU A 157 10.11 8.08 -0.80
N ASN A 158 8.88 8.55 -0.72
CA ASN A 158 8.09 8.71 0.50
C ASN A 158 6.60 8.49 0.20
N TYR A 159 5.79 8.42 1.24
CA TYR A 159 4.36 8.20 1.15
C TYR A 159 3.64 9.43 0.60
N GLU A 160 4.10 10.64 0.91
CA GLU A 160 3.58 11.87 0.30
C GLU A 160 3.62 11.83 -1.24
N TYR A 161 4.75 11.40 -1.82
CA TYR A 161 4.88 11.23 -3.26
C TYR A 161 3.94 10.14 -3.77
N PHE A 162 3.87 8.99 -3.11
CA PHE A 162 2.89 7.94 -3.45
C PHE A 162 1.46 8.49 -3.46
N TYR A 163 1.07 9.24 -2.43
CA TYR A 163 -0.27 9.78 -2.26
C TYR A 163 -0.60 10.82 -3.35
N SER A 164 0.36 11.66 -3.74
CA SER A 164 0.20 12.63 -4.84
C SER A 164 -0.05 11.93 -6.19
N VAL A 165 0.67 10.84 -6.46
CA VAL A 165 0.52 10.04 -7.68
C VAL A 165 -0.80 9.27 -7.65
N PHE A 166 -1.20 8.73 -6.48
CA PHE A 166 -2.50 8.11 -6.28
C PHE A 166 -3.64 9.09 -6.56
N CYS A 167 -3.57 10.32 -6.04
CA CYS A 167 -4.58 11.36 -6.30
C CYS A 167 -4.64 11.72 -7.79
N THR A 168 -3.49 11.79 -8.45
CA THR A 168 -3.41 12.01 -9.90
C THR A 168 -4.12 10.89 -10.66
N PHE A 169 -3.84 9.63 -10.33
CA PHE A 169 -4.52 8.46 -10.89
C PHE A 169 -6.04 8.52 -10.65
N LYS A 170 -6.46 8.72 -9.40
CA LYS A 170 -7.88 8.82 -9.02
C LYS A 170 -8.61 9.87 -9.84
N LYS A 171 -8.03 11.07 -9.98
CA LYS A 171 -8.59 12.17 -10.77
C LYS A 171 -8.63 11.83 -12.27
N GLN A 172 -7.52 11.37 -12.84
CA GLN A 172 -7.44 11.08 -14.27
C GLN A 172 -8.42 10.00 -14.70
N TYR A 173 -8.69 9.01 -13.86
CA TYR A 173 -9.62 7.91 -14.18
C TYR A 173 -11.04 8.14 -13.66
N GLY A 174 -11.38 9.35 -13.19
CA GLY A 174 -12.74 9.68 -12.77
C GLY A 174 -13.23 8.91 -11.55
N LEU A 175 -12.32 8.43 -10.70
CA LEU A 175 -12.61 7.55 -9.56
C LEU A 175 -13.01 8.33 -8.28
N ASN A 176 -13.41 9.60 -8.40
CA ASN A 176 -13.74 10.46 -7.26
C ASN A 176 -14.97 9.98 -6.47
N GLY A 177 -15.86 9.22 -7.11
CA GLY A 177 -17.01 8.58 -6.45
C GLY A 177 -16.65 7.38 -5.59
N TYR A 178 -15.41 6.87 -5.67
CA TYR A 178 -14.93 5.75 -4.88
C TYR A 178 -14.10 6.22 -3.69
N SER A 179 -14.22 5.51 -2.56
CA SER A 179 -13.36 5.75 -1.40
C SER A 179 -11.92 5.37 -1.73
N ASN A 180 -10.95 5.93 -0.99
CA ASN A 180 -9.55 5.53 -1.15
C ASN A 180 -9.36 4.03 -0.87
N TYR A 181 -10.16 3.49 0.05
CA TYR A 181 -10.18 2.08 0.40
C TYR A 181 -10.74 1.19 -0.71
N ASP A 182 -11.79 1.60 -1.43
CA ASP A 182 -12.27 0.83 -2.59
C ASP A 182 -11.23 0.81 -3.71
N ILE A 183 -10.58 1.94 -3.96
CA ILE A 183 -9.54 2.03 -4.98
C ILE A 183 -8.33 1.17 -4.59
N ASP A 184 -7.90 1.15 -3.32
CA ASP A 184 -6.78 0.32 -2.90
C ASP A 184 -7.07 -1.20 -3.03
N LYS A 185 -8.27 -1.66 -2.66
CA LYS A 185 -8.70 -3.06 -2.83
C LYS A 185 -8.68 -3.46 -4.30
N TYR A 186 -9.23 -2.60 -5.16
CA TYR A 186 -9.23 -2.82 -6.60
C TYR A 186 -7.80 -2.98 -7.12
N LEU A 187 -6.93 -2.02 -6.81
CA LEU A 187 -5.56 -1.99 -7.31
C LEU A 187 -4.75 -3.17 -6.81
N TRP A 188 -4.93 -3.56 -5.54
CA TRP A 188 -4.25 -4.70 -4.94
C TRP A 188 -4.71 -6.02 -5.55
N GLN A 189 -6.03 -6.24 -5.65
CA GLN A 189 -6.59 -7.47 -6.21
C GLN A 189 -6.21 -7.62 -7.69
N TYR A 190 -6.35 -6.55 -8.48
CA TYR A 190 -5.99 -6.59 -9.89
C TYR A 190 -4.49 -6.84 -10.08
N GLY A 191 -3.64 -6.15 -9.31
CA GLY A 191 -2.20 -6.37 -9.32
C GLY A 191 -1.80 -7.79 -8.93
N LYS A 192 -2.44 -8.35 -7.89
CA LYS A 192 -2.27 -9.75 -7.46
C LYS A 192 -2.61 -10.71 -8.59
N THR A 193 -3.77 -10.56 -9.22
CA THR A 193 -4.19 -11.40 -10.34
C THR A 193 -3.16 -11.35 -11.48
N LEU A 194 -2.73 -10.16 -11.90
CA LEU A 194 -1.72 -10.01 -12.96
C LEU A 194 -0.40 -10.72 -12.62
N ILE A 195 0.07 -10.60 -11.38
CA ILE A 195 1.32 -11.21 -10.93
C ILE A 195 1.17 -12.73 -10.91
N LEU A 196 0.08 -13.26 -10.35
CA LEU A 196 -0.17 -14.70 -10.28
C LEU A 196 -0.30 -15.33 -11.67
N THR A 197 -1.00 -14.66 -12.60
CA THR A 197 -1.07 -15.11 -13.99
C THR A 197 0.31 -15.20 -14.63
N ILE A 198 1.18 -14.21 -14.44
CA ILE A 198 2.55 -14.25 -14.98
C ILE A 198 3.38 -15.35 -14.32
N MET A 199 3.21 -15.58 -13.01
CA MET A 199 3.90 -16.67 -12.32
C MET A 199 3.53 -18.03 -12.92
N GLU A 200 2.26 -18.25 -13.24
CA GLU A 200 1.74 -19.47 -13.86
C GLU A 200 2.20 -19.61 -15.31
N GLU A 201 2.03 -18.57 -16.13
CA GLU A 201 2.42 -18.56 -17.55
C GLU A 201 3.92 -18.79 -17.76
N ASP A 202 4.77 -18.11 -16.97
CA ASP A 202 6.22 -18.10 -17.18
C ASP A 202 6.97 -19.07 -16.24
N GLY A 203 6.29 -19.68 -15.27
CA GLY A 203 6.91 -20.56 -14.27
C GLY A 203 7.95 -19.85 -13.40
N VAL A 204 7.71 -18.59 -13.02
CA VAL A 204 8.68 -17.74 -12.32
C VAL A 204 8.26 -17.39 -10.88
N SER A 205 9.23 -17.01 -10.05
CA SER A 205 8.96 -16.50 -8.71
C SER A 205 8.19 -15.17 -8.74
N MET A 206 7.54 -14.83 -7.63
CA MET A 206 6.77 -13.58 -7.49
C MET A 206 7.58 -12.32 -7.83
N ASP A 207 8.83 -12.21 -7.36
CA ASP A 207 9.67 -11.05 -7.67
C ASP A 207 10.01 -10.97 -9.17
N LYS A 208 10.24 -12.12 -9.80
CA LYS A 208 10.45 -12.19 -11.25
C LYS A 208 9.16 -11.84 -12.01
N ALA A 209 8.00 -12.27 -11.54
CA ALA A 209 6.71 -11.93 -12.13
C ALA A 209 6.39 -10.43 -12.02
N LYS A 210 6.66 -9.78 -10.88
CA LYS A 210 6.56 -8.32 -10.75
C LYS A 210 7.45 -7.59 -11.76
N ARG A 211 8.70 -8.04 -11.91
CA ARG A 211 9.63 -7.47 -12.88
C ARG A 211 9.10 -7.67 -14.31
N GLU A 212 8.58 -8.85 -14.61
CA GLU A 212 8.04 -9.12 -15.93
C GLU A 212 6.75 -8.36 -16.21
N LEU A 213 5.89 -8.14 -15.21
CA LEU A 213 4.73 -7.26 -15.33
C LEU A 213 5.14 -5.85 -15.77
N LYS A 214 6.14 -5.25 -15.10
CA LYS A 214 6.70 -3.94 -15.47
C LYS A 214 7.24 -3.94 -16.91
N ASN A 215 7.98 -4.99 -17.29
CA ASN A 215 8.52 -5.15 -18.64
C ASN A 215 7.42 -5.26 -19.70
N ARG A 216 6.42 -6.11 -19.46
CA ARG A 216 5.27 -6.31 -20.34
C ARG A 216 4.57 -4.98 -20.54
N ILE A 217 4.21 -4.26 -19.48
CA ILE A 217 3.56 -2.94 -19.56
C ILE A 217 4.40 -1.97 -20.40
N THR A 218 5.70 -1.84 -20.10
CA THR A 218 6.61 -0.92 -20.81
C THR A 218 6.75 -1.24 -22.30
N LYS A 219 6.88 -2.53 -22.65
CA LYS A 219 6.97 -2.98 -24.06
C LYS A 219 5.70 -2.66 -24.85
N HIS A 220 4.53 -2.66 -24.20
CA HIS A 220 3.28 -2.29 -24.86
C HIS A 220 3.25 -0.81 -25.26
N LEU A 221 3.74 0.08 -24.39
CA LEU A 221 3.83 1.52 -24.69
C LEU A 221 4.68 1.79 -25.94
N ARG A 222 5.82 1.11 -26.08
CA ARG A 222 6.72 1.27 -27.24
C ARG A 222 6.13 0.79 -28.56
N ARG A 223 5.08 -0.02 -28.53
CA ARG A 223 4.40 -0.56 -29.71
C ARG A 223 3.24 0.32 -30.20
N ILE A 224 2.89 1.37 -29.45
CA ILE A 224 1.90 2.36 -29.87
C ILE A 224 2.68 3.46 -30.60
N PRO A 225 2.61 3.58 -31.94
CA PRO A 225 3.28 4.65 -32.67
C PRO A 225 2.60 5.97 -32.29
N ASN A 226 3.35 6.92 -31.72
CA ASN A 226 2.96 8.31 -31.41
C ASN A 226 1.49 8.51 -30.97
N ALA A 227 1.25 8.40 -29.67
CA ALA A 227 0.12 9.07 -29.01
C ALA A 227 0.58 10.42 -28.45
#